data_AF-A0A1E7ZGK5-F1
#
_entry.id   AF-A0A1E7ZGK5-F1
#
_cell.length_a   1.000
_cell.length_b   1.000
_cell.length_c   1.000
_cell.angle_alpha   90.00
_cell.angle_beta   90.00
_cell.angle_gamma   90.00
#
_symmetry.space_group_name_H-M   'P 1'
#
loop_
_entity.id
_entity.type
_entity.pdbx_description
1 polymer ?
#
loop_
_entity_poly.entity_id
_entity_poly.type
_entity_poly.pdbx_seq_one_letter_code
_entity_poly.pdbx_strand_id
1 'polypeptide(L)'
;MNKLIRRVTVNEFFTRLQDVSAVELIVICAAVAVLWFLPAILAMIFNRKQAKLIALACIPAGFSVIAWTAVLVWSVTGKAVEKYLPAKIRKQLA
;
A
#
# COMPACT_ATOMS: atom_id res chain seq x y z
N MET A 1 6.67 30.91 -24.47
CA MET A 1 6.50 30.40 -23.09
C MET A 1 5.04 29.98 -22.78
N ASN A 2 4.30 29.44 -23.77
CA ASN A 2 2.84 29.15 -23.69
C ASN A 2 2.48 27.65 -23.80
N LYS A 3 3.44 26.74 -23.60
CA LYS A 3 3.20 25.27 -23.65
C LYS A 3 3.01 24.62 -22.26
N LEU A 4 3.01 25.40 -21.19
CA LEU A 4 3.22 24.89 -19.82
C LEU A 4 1.96 24.43 -19.08
N ILE A 5 0.75 24.53 -19.66
CA ILE A 5 -0.48 24.06 -19.02
C ILE A 5 -1.34 23.32 -20.04
N ARG A 6 -0.90 22.12 -20.46
CA ARG A 6 -1.76 21.22 -21.23
C ARG A 6 -2.69 20.51 -20.23
N ARG A 7 -3.96 20.92 -20.18
CA ARG A 7 -4.98 20.15 -19.49
C ARG A 7 -5.17 18.85 -20.25
N VAL A 8 -4.77 17.74 -19.66
CA VAL A 8 -5.10 16.41 -20.20
C VAL A 8 -6.61 16.27 -20.14
N THR A 9 -7.22 16.15 -21.31
CA THR A 9 -8.68 15.99 -21.39
C THR A 9 -9.03 14.52 -21.16
N VAL A 10 -10.18 14.23 -20.56
CA VAL A 10 -10.66 12.85 -20.32
C VAL A 10 -10.63 12.02 -21.60
N ASN A 11 -10.99 12.61 -22.74
CA ASN A 11 -10.95 11.96 -24.05
C ASN A 11 -9.52 11.60 -24.47
N GLU A 12 -8.55 12.49 -24.26
CA GLU A 12 -7.15 12.21 -24.58
C GLU A 12 -6.61 11.07 -23.71
N PHE A 13 -6.99 11.02 -22.42
CA PHE A 13 -6.61 9.93 -21.53
C PHE A 13 -7.17 8.59 -22.02
N PHE A 14 -8.45 8.51 -22.38
CA PHE A 14 -9.05 7.28 -22.90
C PHE A 14 -8.44 6.84 -24.24
N THR A 15 -8.11 7.77 -25.13
CA THR A 15 -7.40 7.45 -26.39
C THR A 15 -6.04 6.81 -26.08
N ARG A 16 -5.30 7.31 -25.08
CA ARG A 16 -4.03 6.69 -24.68
C ARG A 16 -4.22 5.33 -24.05
N LEU A 17 -5.28 5.11 -23.28
CA LEU A 17 -5.60 3.79 -22.73
C LEU A 17 -5.94 2.77 -23.82
N GLN A 18 -6.53 3.20 -24.94
CA GLN A 18 -6.82 2.30 -26.08
C GLN A 18 -5.56 1.88 -26.84
N ASP A 19 -4.53 2.73 -26.86
CA ASP A 19 -3.24 2.46 -27.49
C ASP A 19 -2.26 1.70 -26.59
N VAL A 20 -2.60 1.46 -25.31
CA VAL A 20 -1.74 0.71 -24.38
C VAL A 20 -1.59 -0.74 -24.85
N SER A 21 -0.34 -1.17 -25.02
CA SER A 21 -0.04 -2.55 -25.37
C SER A 21 -0.30 -3.51 -24.20
N ALA A 22 -0.49 -4.81 -24.51
CA ALA A 22 -0.71 -5.82 -23.48
C ALA A 22 0.44 -5.89 -22.44
N VAL A 23 1.69 -5.68 -22.88
CA VAL A 23 2.86 -5.69 -22.00
C VAL A 23 2.83 -4.49 -21.05
N GLU A 24 2.55 -3.30 -21.55
CA GLU A 24 2.42 -2.10 -20.72
C GLU A 24 1.29 -2.25 -19.69
N LEU A 25 0.16 -2.82 -20.09
CA LEU A 25 -0.95 -3.09 -19.17
C LEU A 25 -0.52 -4.03 -18.03
N ILE A 26 0.19 -5.13 -18.35
CA ILE A 26 0.70 -6.07 -17.35
C ILE A 26 1.66 -5.36 -16.38
N VAL A 27 2.57 -4.53 -16.89
CA VAL A 27 3.52 -3.78 -16.06
C VAL A 27 2.78 -2.79 -15.14
N ILE A 28 1.79 -2.07 -15.65
CA ILE A 28 0.98 -1.14 -14.85
C ILE A 28 0.22 -1.90 -13.76
N CYS A 29 -0.47 -2.99 -14.10
CA CYS A 29 -1.18 -3.81 -13.13
C CYS A 29 -0.25 -4.39 -12.06
N ALA A 30 0.95 -4.85 -12.45
CA ALA A 30 1.94 -5.34 -11.52
C ALA A 30 2.45 -4.22 -10.59
N ALA A 31 2.73 -3.03 -11.13
CA ALA A 31 3.16 -1.88 -10.34
C ALA A 31 2.08 -1.45 -9.33
N VAL A 32 0.82 -1.40 -9.76
CA VAL A 32 -0.33 -1.10 -8.90
C VAL A 32 -0.46 -2.17 -7.80
N ALA A 33 -0.34 -3.45 -8.14
CA ALA A 33 -0.41 -4.53 -7.15
C ALA A 33 0.73 -4.43 -6.12
N VAL A 34 1.96 -4.17 -6.55
CA VAL A 34 3.11 -3.97 -5.65
C VAL A 34 2.87 -2.79 -4.72
N LEU A 35 2.37 -1.68 -5.24
CA LEU A 35 2.08 -0.48 -4.45
C LEU A 35 0.93 -0.73 -3.48
N TRP A 36 -0.12 -1.43 -3.91
CA TRP A 36 -1.27 -1.81 -3.08
C TRP A 36 -0.85 -2.69 -1.89
N PHE A 37 0.02 -3.68 -2.13
CA PHE A 37 0.54 -4.60 -1.12
C PHE A 37 1.88 -4.16 -0.49
N LEU A 38 2.30 -2.91 -0.71
CA LEU A 38 3.53 -2.36 -0.13
C LEU A 38 3.62 -2.51 1.40
N PRO A 39 2.54 -2.27 2.19
CA PRO A 39 2.59 -2.46 3.64
C PRO A 39 2.82 -3.93 4.04
N ALA A 40 2.28 -4.88 3.26
CA ALA A 40 2.48 -6.31 3.50
C ALA A 40 3.94 -6.72 3.24
N ILE A 41 4.54 -6.18 2.17
CA ILE A 41 5.96 -6.40 1.85
C ILE A 41 6.86 -5.85 2.98
N LEU A 42 6.59 -4.62 3.45
CA LEU A 42 7.31 -4.03 4.58
C LEU A 42 7.15 -4.86 5.85
N ALA A 43 5.94 -5.34 6.13
CA ALA A 43 5.68 -6.18 7.28
C ALA A 43 6.44 -7.53 7.23
N MET A 44 6.67 -8.11 6.06
CA MET A 44 7.51 -9.32 5.95
C MET A 44 8.98 -9.07 6.30
N ILE A 45 9.47 -7.83 6.20
CA ILE A 45 10.84 -7.48 6.54
C ILE A 45 10.92 -7.11 8.03
N PHE A 46 10.08 -6.15 8.46
CA PHE A 46 10.15 -5.56 9.80
C PHE A 46 9.38 -6.38 10.84
N ASN A 47 8.25 -6.99 10.48
CA ASN A 47 7.28 -7.53 11.43
C ASN A 47 6.71 -8.91 11.03
N ARG A 48 7.61 -9.86 10.71
CA ARG A 48 7.27 -11.22 10.20
C ARG A 48 6.14 -11.95 10.94
N LYS A 49 6.03 -11.74 12.27
CA LYS A 49 4.97 -12.36 13.08
C LYS A 49 3.58 -11.82 12.74
N GLN A 50 3.46 -10.51 12.52
CA GLN A 50 2.20 -9.84 12.22
C GLN A 50 1.96 -9.65 10.71
N ALA A 51 2.92 -10.04 9.87
CA ALA A 51 2.84 -9.92 8.42
C ALA A 51 1.56 -10.58 7.83
N LYS A 52 1.12 -11.71 8.37
CA LYS A 52 -0.14 -12.36 7.94
C LYS A 52 -1.38 -11.49 8.22
N LEU A 53 -1.43 -10.83 9.39
CA LEU A 53 -2.52 -9.94 9.76
C LEU A 53 -2.53 -8.68 8.90
N ILE A 54 -1.36 -8.09 8.67
CA ILE A 54 -1.18 -6.90 7.83
C ILE A 54 -1.54 -7.23 6.36
N ALA A 55 -1.15 -8.40 5.85
CA ALA A 55 -1.51 -8.84 4.50
C ALA A 55 -3.04 -9.00 4.32
N LEU A 56 -3.73 -9.57 5.32
CA LEU A 56 -5.20 -9.64 5.32
C LEU A 56 -5.83 -8.25 5.42
N ALA A 57 -5.26 -7.36 6.24
CA ALA A 57 -5.73 -5.98 6.38
C ALA A 57 -5.49 -5.14 5.13
N CYS A 58 -4.48 -5.43 4.31
CA CYS A 58 -4.23 -4.73 3.04
C CYS A 58 -5.38 -4.86 2.02
N ILE A 59 -6.15 -5.96 2.05
CA ILE A 59 -7.27 -6.17 1.14
C ILE A 59 -8.37 -5.12 1.37
N PRO A 60 -8.95 -4.96 2.58
CA PRO A 60 -9.90 -3.89 2.86
C PRO A 60 -9.23 -2.51 2.99
N ALA A 61 -7.99 -2.43 3.46
CA ALA A 61 -7.32 -1.14 3.67
C ALA A 61 -7.01 -0.42 2.36
N GLY A 62 -6.82 -1.14 1.25
CA GLY A 62 -6.61 -0.48 -0.04
C GLY A 62 -7.81 0.34 -0.53
N PHE A 63 -9.01 0.11 -0.01
CA PHE A 63 -10.19 0.93 -0.30
C PHE A 63 -10.23 2.26 0.48
N SER A 64 -9.35 2.46 1.46
CA SER A 64 -9.32 3.67 2.29
C SER A 64 -7.88 4.14 2.54
N VAL A 65 -7.57 5.37 2.12
CA VAL A 65 -6.24 5.97 2.31
C VAL A 65 -5.82 5.99 3.79
N ILE A 66 -6.78 6.23 4.70
CA ILE A 66 -6.51 6.27 6.14
C ILE A 66 -6.16 4.87 6.65
N ALA A 67 -6.92 3.84 6.25
CA ALA A 67 -6.60 2.47 6.64
C ALA A 67 -5.26 2.02 6.03
N TRP A 68 -5.01 2.34 4.77
CA TRP A 68 -3.78 2.00 4.08
C TRP A 68 -2.55 2.62 4.76
N THR A 69 -2.61 3.91 5.12
CA THR A 69 -1.52 4.59 5.84
C THR A 69 -1.34 4.06 7.27
N ALA A 70 -2.42 3.73 7.98
CA ALA A 70 -2.33 3.10 9.32
C ALA A 70 -1.63 1.74 9.26
N VAL A 71 -1.99 0.89 8.29
CA VAL A 71 -1.34 -0.42 8.08
C VAL A 71 0.13 -0.24 7.66
N LEU A 72 0.44 0.80 6.88
CA LEU A 72 1.82 1.14 6.51
C LEU A 72 2.64 1.52 7.74
N VAL A 73 2.17 2.42 8.60
CA VAL A 73 2.86 2.76 9.86
C VAL A 73 3.02 1.53 10.74
N TRP A 74 1.98 0.72 10.87
CA TRP A 74 2.02 -0.51 11.67
C TRP A 74 3.02 -1.53 11.11
N SER A 75 3.17 -1.62 9.78
CA SER A 75 4.15 -2.50 9.15
C SER A 75 5.58 -2.21 9.59
N VAL A 76 5.91 -0.94 9.84
CA VAL A 76 7.26 -0.50 10.27
C VAL A 76 7.41 -0.47 11.79
N THR A 77 6.37 -0.06 12.54
CA THR A 77 6.47 0.14 14.00
C THR A 77 6.05 -1.06 14.85
N GLY A 78 5.32 -2.05 14.30
CA GLY A 78 4.71 -3.09 15.15
C GLY A 78 5.71 -3.94 15.96
N LYS A 79 6.94 -4.16 15.48
CA LYS A 79 8.00 -4.81 16.28
C LYS A 79 8.52 -3.94 17.43
N ALA A 80 8.59 -2.62 17.21
CA ALA A 80 9.03 -1.69 18.25
C ALA A 80 7.99 -1.66 19.38
N VAL A 81 6.71 -1.65 19.04
CA VAL A 81 5.63 -1.74 20.03
C VAL A 81 5.77 -3.03 20.86
N GLU A 82 5.97 -4.20 20.25
CA GLU A 82 6.15 -5.47 21.00
C GLU A 82 7.38 -5.42 21.94
N LYS A 83 8.46 -4.74 21.54
CA LYS A 83 9.70 -4.64 22.32
C LYS A 83 9.60 -3.67 23.50
N TYR A 84 8.88 -2.57 23.35
CA TYR A 84 8.79 -1.51 24.36
C TYR A 84 7.49 -1.59 25.19
N LEU A 85 6.58 -2.52 24.90
CA LEU A 85 5.36 -2.68 25.69
C LEU A 85 5.68 -3.32 27.06
N PRO A 86 5.39 -2.64 28.18
CA PRO A 86 5.63 -3.20 29.50
C PRO A 86 4.75 -4.45 29.73
N ALA A 87 5.31 -5.45 30.42
CA ALA A 87 4.67 -6.75 30.63
C ALA A 87 3.28 -6.66 31.30
N LYS A 88 3.05 -5.61 32.11
CA LYS A 88 1.75 -5.32 32.74
C LYS A 88 0.67 -5.04 31.71
N ILE A 89 0.97 -4.18 30.72
CA ILE A 89 0.06 -3.82 29.63
C ILE A 89 -0.17 -5.03 28.70
N ARG A 90 0.88 -5.84 28.46
CA ARG A 90 0.79 -7.05 27.63
C ARG A 90 -0.23 -8.07 28.17
N LYS A 91 -0.37 -8.21 29.49
CA LYS A 91 -1.38 -9.09 30.11
C LYS A 91 -2.82 -8.56 30.01
N GLN A 92 -3.01 -7.26 29.79
CA GLN A 92 -4.35 -6.67 29.62
C GLN A 92 -4.84 -6.71 28.17
N LEU A 93 -3.95 -6.96 27.20
CA LEU A 93 -4.24 -7.03 25.76
C LEU A 93 -4.31 -8.47 25.22
N ALA A 94 -3.91 -9.47 26.02
CA ALA A 94 -3.94 -10.89 25.70
C ALA A 94 -5.23 -11.52 26.24
#